data_AF-A0A0E3L817-F1
#
_entry.id   AF-A0A0E3L817-F1
#
_cell.length_a   1.000
_cell.length_b   1.000
_cell.length_c   1.000
_cell.angle_alpha   90.00
_cell.angle_beta   90.00
_cell.angle_gamma   90.00
#
_symmetry.space_group_name_H-M   'P 1'
#
loop_
_entity.id
_entity.type
_entity.pdbx_description
1 polymer ?
#
loop_
_entity_poly.entity_id
_entity_poly.type
_entity_poly.pdbx_seq_one_letter_code
_entity_poly.pdbx_strand_id
1 'polypeptide(L)'
;MKSNYDRQILALNDAELEKFVNDWISCKAKGYFEVARFSGAGDLGRDVVGFLSKKKHEGPWHNYQCKQYGRKLPTETAILEIGKILYYANKEEFSVPERYFFVAPRGVNRNLEKLIYNPSRFKTKLIDGWDQYCSTKIIDGSEIPLDGDLKAFICAFDFSTVERLTLDNILKDACINPVLHKWFGEELGPAPKGQTPAEVQDSELPYIKQLVGVYSQRCGRTFVDYKEVEKHHEYNVHLLLQRERFYDADAFKRFYRDNTEPDVLDSFEKDIYHGVIDTFNAEHKDFLARVNAVMTQASNVQVAGPLAKYARVPVKQGVCHHLANEGDLIKWHQ
;
A
#
# COMPACT_ATOMS: atom_id res chain seq x y z
N MET A 1 19.86 -2.57 -17.01
CA MET A 1 19.36 -3.96 -17.05
C MET A 1 17.93 -3.93 -16.54
N LYS A 2 16.93 -4.39 -17.31
CA LYS A 2 15.61 -4.63 -16.71
C LYS A 2 15.82 -5.69 -15.63
N SER A 3 15.59 -5.32 -14.38
CA SER A 3 15.67 -6.25 -13.26
C SER A 3 14.78 -7.46 -13.58
N ASN A 4 15.36 -8.66 -13.58
CA ASN A 4 14.67 -9.88 -13.99
C ASN A 4 13.99 -10.50 -12.77
N TYR A 5 13.05 -9.75 -12.20
CA TYR A 5 12.26 -10.18 -11.06
C TYR A 5 11.47 -11.44 -11.32
N ASP A 6 11.11 -11.67 -12.57
CA ASP A 6 10.46 -12.89 -13.01
C ASP A 6 11.22 -14.09 -12.47
N ARG A 7 12.55 -14.13 -12.65
CA ARG A 7 13.38 -15.23 -12.14
C ARG A 7 13.44 -15.29 -10.62
N GLN A 8 13.50 -14.14 -9.95
CA GLN A 8 13.60 -14.08 -8.49
C GLN A 8 12.30 -14.52 -7.81
N ILE A 9 11.15 -14.02 -8.26
CA ILE A 9 9.83 -14.43 -7.76
C ILE A 9 9.58 -15.91 -8.09
N LEU A 10 9.99 -16.39 -9.27
CA LEU A 10 9.88 -17.81 -9.64
C LEU A 10 10.83 -18.75 -8.89
N ALA A 11 11.82 -18.20 -8.18
CA ALA A 11 12.79 -18.95 -7.39
C ALA A 11 12.45 -19.01 -5.89
N LEU A 12 11.48 -18.20 -5.43
CA LEU A 12 10.95 -18.32 -4.08
C LEU A 12 10.43 -19.74 -3.83
N ASN A 13 10.51 -20.23 -2.60
CA ASN A 13 9.78 -21.43 -2.16
C ASN A 13 8.33 -21.08 -1.75
N ASP A 14 7.52 -22.09 -1.40
CA ASP A 14 6.11 -21.89 -1.03
C ASP A 14 5.94 -20.90 0.13
N ALA A 15 6.69 -21.07 1.22
CA ALA A 15 6.59 -20.21 2.40
C ALA A 15 7.10 -18.78 2.13
N GLU A 16 8.09 -18.63 1.26
CA GLU A 16 8.56 -17.32 0.81
C GLU A 16 7.54 -16.62 -0.08
N LEU A 17 6.87 -17.35 -0.99
CA LEU A 17 5.80 -16.79 -1.80
C LEU A 17 4.66 -16.26 -0.92
N GLU A 18 4.23 -17.01 0.10
CA GLU A 18 3.18 -16.52 1.01
C GLU A 18 3.60 -15.24 1.74
N LYS A 19 4.85 -15.16 2.23
CA LYS A 19 5.35 -13.95 2.89
C LYS A 19 5.43 -12.78 1.91
N PHE A 20 5.91 -13.04 0.70
CA PHE A 20 5.98 -12.04 -0.37
C PHE A 20 4.58 -11.52 -0.74
N VAL A 21 3.60 -12.41 -0.88
CA VAL A 21 2.21 -12.04 -1.14
C VAL A 21 1.60 -11.29 0.04
N ASN A 22 1.88 -11.70 1.28
CA ASN A 22 1.44 -10.98 2.46
C ASN A 22 1.96 -9.54 2.48
N ASP A 23 3.25 -9.33 2.21
CA ASP A 23 3.84 -8.00 2.10
C ASP A 23 3.17 -7.20 0.97
N TRP A 24 2.98 -7.82 -0.20
CA TRP A 24 2.35 -7.16 -1.36
C TRP A 24 0.90 -6.75 -1.11
N ILE A 25 0.10 -7.63 -0.51
CA ILE A 25 -1.29 -7.31 -0.18
C ILE A 25 -1.36 -6.29 0.96
N SER A 26 -0.40 -6.30 1.90
CA SER A 26 -0.30 -5.27 2.96
C SER A 26 -0.04 -3.88 2.40
N CYS A 27 0.72 -3.74 1.30
CA CYS A 27 0.88 -2.46 0.60
C CYS A 27 -0.42 -1.91 -0.01
N LYS A 28 -1.49 -2.72 -0.08
CA LYS A 28 -2.83 -2.31 -0.52
C LYS A 28 -3.71 -1.88 0.65
N ALA A 29 -3.14 -1.43 1.77
CA ALA A 29 -3.83 -1.10 3.02
C ALA A 29 -5.06 -0.18 2.90
N LYS A 30 -5.18 0.65 1.84
CA LYS A 30 -6.42 1.42 1.60
C LYS A 30 -7.64 0.55 1.28
N GLY A 31 -7.42 -0.67 0.78
CA GLY A 31 -8.47 -1.63 0.42
C GLY A 31 -8.76 -2.69 1.48
N TYR A 32 -7.93 -2.80 2.53
CA TYR A 32 -8.07 -3.82 3.56
C TYR A 32 -7.98 -3.21 4.96
N PHE A 33 -8.87 -3.63 5.84
CA PHE A 33 -8.80 -3.33 7.26
C PHE A 33 -7.59 -4.01 7.92
N GLU A 34 -7.33 -5.27 7.55
CA GLU A 34 -6.22 -6.06 8.07
C GLU A 34 -5.80 -7.10 7.02
N VAL A 35 -4.51 -7.38 6.92
CA VAL A 35 -3.95 -8.46 6.10
C VAL A 35 -3.24 -9.43 7.03
N ALA A 36 -3.52 -10.73 6.87
CA ALA A 36 -2.98 -11.76 7.74
C ALA A 36 -2.50 -12.96 6.91
N ARG A 37 -1.36 -13.52 7.30
CA ARG A 37 -0.86 -14.80 6.80
C ARG A 37 -1.19 -15.90 7.80
N PHE A 38 -1.78 -16.98 7.33
CA PHE A 38 -2.08 -18.18 8.07
C PHE A 38 -1.09 -19.26 7.65
N SER A 39 -0.59 -20.03 8.62
CA SER A 39 0.35 -21.12 8.35
C SER A 39 0.28 -22.17 9.45
N GLY A 40 0.38 -23.44 9.06
CA GLY A 40 0.38 -24.57 9.99
C GLY A 40 -1.02 -25.17 10.18
N ALA A 41 -1.15 -26.16 11.07
CA ALA A 41 -2.33 -27.02 11.16
C ALA A 41 -3.68 -26.29 11.43
N GLY A 42 -3.66 -25.04 11.90
CA GLY A 42 -4.86 -24.21 12.13
C GLY A 42 -5.22 -23.27 10.98
N ASP A 43 -4.52 -23.35 9.84
CA ASP A 43 -4.79 -22.49 8.69
C ASP A 43 -6.14 -22.79 8.02
N LEU A 44 -6.61 -24.03 8.12
CA LEU A 44 -7.84 -24.53 7.51
C LEU A 44 -7.89 -24.26 5.99
N GLY A 45 -6.73 -24.29 5.34
CA GLY A 45 -6.56 -24.04 3.91
C GLY A 45 -6.37 -22.58 3.50
N ARG A 46 -6.34 -21.62 4.44
CA ARG A 46 -6.05 -20.20 4.14
C ARG A 46 -4.54 -19.98 4.10
N ASP A 47 -4.04 -19.23 3.11
CA ASP A 47 -2.62 -18.82 3.10
C ASP A 47 -2.48 -17.34 3.47
N VAL A 48 -2.93 -16.43 2.61
CA VAL A 48 -2.96 -14.98 2.88
C VAL A 48 -4.41 -14.49 2.76
N VAL A 49 -4.83 -13.69 3.73
CA VAL A 49 -6.19 -13.15 3.82
C VAL A 49 -6.15 -11.63 3.89
N GLY A 50 -6.98 -10.97 3.08
CA GLY A 50 -7.28 -9.55 3.23
C GLY A 50 -8.69 -9.37 3.79
N PHE A 51 -8.81 -8.86 5.01
CA PHE A 51 -10.09 -8.54 5.65
C PHE A 51 -10.56 -7.14 5.25
N LEU A 52 -11.83 -7.00 4.82
CA LEU A 52 -12.38 -5.72 4.40
C LEU A 52 -13.05 -4.95 5.56
N SER A 53 -13.19 -5.58 6.73
CA SER A 53 -13.79 -4.95 7.91
C SER A 53 -13.27 -5.53 9.22
N LYS A 54 -13.55 -4.82 10.33
CA LYS A 54 -13.28 -5.28 11.70
C LYS A 54 -13.98 -6.59 12.08
N LYS A 55 -14.97 -7.06 11.30
CA LYS A 55 -15.65 -8.34 11.53
C LYS A 55 -14.82 -9.55 11.06
N LYS A 56 -13.70 -9.34 10.37
CA LYS A 56 -12.77 -10.40 9.93
C LYS A 56 -13.51 -11.54 9.21
N HIS A 57 -13.36 -12.78 9.65
CA HIS A 57 -14.00 -13.97 9.06
C HIS A 57 -15.53 -14.03 9.23
N GLU A 58 -16.13 -13.16 10.04
CA GLU A 58 -17.59 -12.97 10.10
C GLU A 58 -18.06 -11.86 9.13
N GLY A 59 -17.14 -11.19 8.45
CA GLY A 59 -17.40 -10.15 7.45
C GLY A 59 -16.85 -10.50 6.07
N PRO A 60 -16.80 -9.54 5.15
CA PRO A 60 -16.19 -9.72 3.83
C PRO A 60 -14.66 -9.85 3.95
N TRP A 61 -14.12 -10.82 3.21
CA TRP A 61 -12.67 -11.09 3.12
C TRP A 61 -12.30 -11.69 1.78
N HIS A 62 -11.03 -11.53 1.39
CA HIS A 62 -10.45 -12.13 0.19
C HIS A 62 -9.42 -13.19 0.57
N ASN A 63 -9.47 -14.34 -0.11
CA ASN A 63 -8.49 -15.42 0.04
C ASN A 63 -7.43 -15.34 -1.06
N TYR A 64 -6.16 -15.43 -0.70
CA TYR A 64 -5.03 -15.51 -1.61
C TYR A 64 -4.30 -16.84 -1.39
N GLN A 65 -4.73 -17.87 -2.12
CA GLN A 65 -4.11 -19.20 -2.06
C GLN A 65 -2.82 -19.22 -2.90
N CYS A 66 -1.69 -19.30 -2.24
CA CYS A 66 -0.35 -19.26 -2.83
C CYS A 66 0.11 -20.67 -3.22
N LYS A 67 0.56 -20.84 -4.47
CA LYS A 67 1.12 -22.12 -4.95
C LYS A 67 2.37 -21.89 -5.79
N GLN A 68 3.53 -22.22 -5.23
CA GLN A 68 4.83 -22.00 -5.84
C GLN A 68 5.42 -23.29 -6.41
N TYR A 69 4.77 -23.80 -7.45
CA TYR A 69 5.25 -24.99 -8.14
C TYR A 69 6.33 -24.67 -9.18
N GLY A 70 7.24 -25.61 -9.42
CA GLY A 70 8.14 -25.60 -10.59
C GLY A 70 7.43 -25.75 -11.94
N ARG A 71 6.10 -25.99 -11.92
CA ARG A 71 5.21 -26.13 -13.08
C ARG A 71 3.95 -25.29 -12.89
N LYS A 72 3.11 -25.23 -13.92
CA LYS A 72 1.77 -24.64 -13.83
C LYS A 72 0.92 -25.36 -12.78
N LEU A 73 0.11 -24.62 -12.02
CA LEU A 73 -0.80 -25.17 -11.01
C LEU A 73 -1.71 -26.24 -11.65
N PRO A 74 -1.63 -27.50 -11.19
CA PRO A 74 -2.48 -28.57 -11.69
C PRO A 74 -3.95 -28.39 -11.28
N THR A 75 -4.86 -28.95 -12.07
CA THR A 75 -6.31 -28.79 -11.85
C THR A 75 -6.72 -29.48 -10.55
N GLU A 76 -6.27 -30.71 -10.34
CA GLU A 76 -6.55 -31.53 -9.16
C GLU A 76 -6.12 -30.84 -7.85
N THR A 77 -4.98 -30.15 -7.85
CA THR A 77 -4.52 -29.37 -6.71
C THR A 77 -5.46 -28.20 -6.46
N ALA A 78 -5.80 -27.41 -7.48
CA ALA A 78 -6.70 -26.28 -7.33
C ALA A 78 -8.11 -26.67 -6.86
N ILE A 79 -8.63 -27.80 -7.36
CA ILE A 79 -9.92 -28.36 -6.92
C ILE A 79 -9.87 -28.72 -5.42
N LEU A 80 -8.78 -29.34 -4.96
CA LEU A 80 -8.59 -29.64 -3.54
C LEU A 80 -8.56 -28.36 -2.68
N GLU A 81 -7.79 -27.34 -3.06
CA GLU A 81 -7.64 -26.14 -2.21
C GLU A 81 -8.93 -25.32 -2.08
N ILE A 82 -9.68 -25.14 -3.17
CA ILE A 82 -11.01 -24.50 -3.05
C ILE A 82 -12.00 -25.41 -2.31
N GLY A 83 -11.89 -26.72 -2.47
CA GLY A 83 -12.70 -27.70 -1.74
C GLY A 83 -12.51 -27.60 -0.22
N LYS A 84 -11.26 -27.42 0.24
CA LYS A 84 -10.95 -27.19 1.67
C LYS A 84 -11.62 -25.92 2.19
N ILE A 85 -11.48 -24.79 1.48
CA ILE A 85 -12.08 -23.53 1.90
C ILE A 85 -13.61 -23.63 1.99
N LEU A 86 -14.26 -24.24 0.98
CA LEU A 86 -15.71 -24.42 1.01
C LEU A 86 -16.18 -25.40 2.08
N TYR A 87 -15.40 -26.46 2.35
CA TYR A 87 -15.68 -27.38 3.43
C TYR A 87 -15.65 -26.68 4.80
N TYR A 88 -14.57 -25.97 5.12
CA TYR A 88 -14.45 -25.29 6.42
C TYR A 88 -15.43 -24.11 6.55
N ALA A 89 -15.77 -23.43 5.46
CA ALA A 89 -16.84 -22.44 5.46
C ALA A 89 -18.22 -23.07 5.75
N ASN A 90 -18.50 -24.26 5.20
CA ASN A 90 -19.70 -25.03 5.52
C ASN A 90 -19.71 -25.54 6.97
N LYS A 91 -18.55 -25.63 7.63
CA LYS A 91 -18.41 -25.93 9.06
C LYS A 91 -18.45 -24.68 9.94
N GLU A 92 -18.75 -23.52 9.36
CA GLU A 92 -18.87 -22.23 10.06
C GLU A 92 -17.57 -21.74 10.73
N GLU A 93 -16.41 -22.31 10.36
CA GLU A 93 -15.10 -21.84 10.82
C GLU A 93 -14.79 -20.42 10.30
N PHE A 94 -15.41 -20.05 9.18
CA PHE A 94 -15.40 -18.71 8.59
C PHE A 94 -16.51 -18.56 7.54
N SER A 95 -16.90 -17.33 7.22
CA SER A 95 -17.73 -17.05 6.05
C SER A 95 -17.01 -17.41 4.74
N VAL A 96 -17.74 -17.64 3.65
CA VAL A 96 -17.09 -17.78 2.33
C VAL A 96 -16.38 -16.47 1.94
N PRO A 97 -15.21 -16.54 1.27
CA PRO A 97 -14.54 -15.33 0.82
C PRO A 97 -15.35 -14.64 -0.28
N GLU A 98 -15.33 -13.30 -0.29
CA GLU A 98 -15.93 -12.49 -1.36
C GLU A 98 -15.17 -12.65 -2.68
N ARG A 99 -13.86 -12.92 -2.61
CA ARG A 99 -13.01 -13.27 -3.76
C ARG A 99 -11.98 -14.32 -3.37
N TYR A 100 -11.77 -15.29 -4.25
CA TYR A 100 -10.78 -16.34 -4.08
C TYR A 100 -9.74 -16.24 -5.20
N PHE A 101 -8.48 -15.99 -4.85
CA PHE A 101 -7.38 -15.89 -5.81
C PHE A 101 -6.45 -17.10 -5.69
N PHE A 102 -6.24 -17.81 -6.80
CA PHE A 102 -5.07 -18.65 -6.97
C PHE A 102 -3.86 -17.79 -7.33
N VAL A 103 -2.95 -17.57 -6.38
CA VAL A 103 -1.67 -16.90 -6.63
C VAL A 103 -0.65 -17.94 -7.08
N ALA A 104 -0.47 -18.04 -8.39
CA ALA A 104 0.41 -19.00 -9.03
C ALA A 104 1.34 -18.26 -10.01
N PRO A 105 2.57 -17.90 -9.62
CA PRO A 105 3.49 -17.13 -10.46
C PRO A 105 3.74 -17.76 -11.84
N ARG A 106 3.88 -19.10 -11.92
CA ARG A 106 3.99 -19.85 -13.20
C ARG A 106 2.67 -20.00 -13.97
N GLY A 107 1.58 -19.51 -13.41
CA GLY A 107 0.22 -19.64 -13.92
C GLY A 107 -0.40 -21.01 -13.66
N VAL A 108 -1.58 -21.20 -14.22
CA VAL A 108 -2.39 -22.41 -14.10
C VAL A 108 -2.32 -23.25 -15.39
N ASN A 109 -2.60 -24.56 -15.29
CA ASN A 109 -2.69 -25.39 -16.49
C ASN A 109 -3.91 -24.99 -17.36
N ARG A 110 -3.93 -25.41 -18.64
CA ARG A 110 -4.99 -25.02 -19.58
C ARG A 110 -6.39 -25.48 -19.16
N ASN A 111 -6.49 -26.64 -18.50
CA ASN A 111 -7.77 -27.18 -18.04
C ASN A 111 -8.34 -26.32 -16.92
N LEU A 112 -7.53 -26.00 -15.91
CA LEU A 112 -7.91 -25.11 -14.81
C LEU A 112 -8.23 -23.71 -15.31
N GLU A 113 -7.43 -23.17 -16.24
CA GLU A 113 -7.73 -21.89 -16.88
C GLU A 113 -9.13 -21.87 -17.50
N LYS A 114 -9.46 -22.90 -18.29
CA LYS A 114 -10.79 -23.06 -18.88
C LYS A 114 -11.89 -23.12 -17.81
N LEU A 115 -11.65 -23.76 -16.67
CA LEU A 115 -12.63 -23.79 -15.57
C LEU A 115 -12.82 -22.43 -14.93
N ILE A 116 -11.74 -21.70 -14.64
CA ILE A 116 -11.79 -20.34 -14.08
C ILE A 116 -12.60 -19.40 -15.00
N TYR A 117 -12.40 -19.49 -16.31
CA TYR A 117 -13.19 -18.72 -17.29
C TYR A 117 -14.59 -19.28 -17.57
N ASN A 118 -14.98 -20.40 -16.96
CA ASN A 118 -16.32 -21.00 -17.10
C ASN A 118 -16.84 -21.45 -15.71
N PRO A 119 -17.28 -20.52 -14.84
CA PRO A 119 -17.62 -20.80 -13.44
C PRO A 119 -18.61 -21.96 -13.21
N SER A 120 -19.62 -22.09 -14.08
CA SER A 120 -20.57 -23.21 -14.04
C SER A 120 -19.89 -24.58 -14.22
N ARG A 121 -18.90 -24.67 -15.11
CA ARG A 121 -18.09 -25.88 -15.33
C ARG A 121 -17.12 -26.11 -14.19
N PHE A 122 -16.58 -25.07 -13.58
CA PHE A 122 -15.76 -25.19 -12.37
C PHE A 122 -16.57 -25.89 -11.27
N LYS A 123 -17.77 -25.36 -10.97
CA LYS A 123 -18.68 -25.96 -10.00
C LYS A 123 -18.93 -27.44 -10.27
N THR A 124 -19.34 -27.78 -11.50
CA THR A 124 -19.57 -29.18 -11.90
C THR A 124 -18.33 -30.03 -11.69
N LYS A 125 -17.14 -29.54 -12.06
CA LYS A 125 -15.89 -30.29 -11.89
C LYS A 125 -15.53 -30.54 -10.43
N LEU A 126 -15.81 -29.60 -9.52
CA LEU A 126 -15.58 -29.79 -8.08
C LEU A 126 -16.55 -30.84 -7.51
N ILE A 127 -17.84 -30.74 -7.83
CA ILE A 127 -18.88 -31.67 -7.35
C ILE A 127 -18.61 -33.08 -7.85
N ASP A 128 -18.44 -33.26 -9.17
CA ASP A 128 -18.24 -34.58 -9.78
C ASP A 128 -16.88 -35.19 -9.41
N GLY A 129 -15.90 -34.34 -9.06
CA GLY A 129 -14.56 -34.74 -8.70
C GLY A 129 -14.31 -34.86 -7.18
N TRP A 130 -15.33 -34.66 -6.34
CA TRP A 130 -15.15 -34.54 -4.89
C TRP A 130 -14.46 -35.75 -4.28
N ASP A 131 -14.95 -36.96 -4.56
CA ASP A 131 -14.41 -38.20 -3.99
C ASP A 131 -12.97 -38.47 -4.46
N GLN A 132 -12.62 -38.02 -5.66
CA GLN A 132 -11.29 -38.23 -6.23
C GLN A 132 -10.24 -37.23 -5.70
N TYR A 133 -10.65 -35.97 -5.51
CA TYR A 133 -9.72 -34.88 -5.27
C TYR A 133 -9.79 -34.31 -3.85
N CYS A 134 -10.92 -34.43 -3.15
CA CYS A 134 -11.18 -33.75 -1.89
C CYS A 134 -11.40 -34.72 -0.70
N SER A 135 -12.30 -35.70 -0.83
CA SER A 135 -12.87 -36.45 0.31
C SER A 135 -11.84 -36.96 1.32
N THR A 136 -10.70 -37.47 0.86
CA THR A 136 -9.64 -38.07 1.69
C THR A 136 -8.40 -37.18 1.86
N LYS A 137 -8.42 -35.95 1.34
CA LYS A 137 -7.23 -35.07 1.25
C LYS A 137 -7.38 -33.73 1.97
N ILE A 138 -8.55 -33.45 2.54
CA ILE A 138 -8.80 -32.24 3.35
C ILE A 138 -8.28 -32.47 4.78
N ILE A 139 -8.64 -33.58 5.41
CA ILE A 139 -8.24 -33.96 6.77
C ILE A 139 -7.52 -35.31 6.71
N ASP A 140 -6.30 -35.37 7.23
CA ASP A 140 -5.53 -36.61 7.26
C ASP A 140 -6.25 -37.69 8.09
N GLY A 141 -6.30 -38.91 7.56
CA GLY A 141 -6.99 -40.04 8.19
C GLY A 141 -8.52 -39.97 8.24
N SER A 142 -9.16 -38.99 7.59
CA SER A 142 -10.63 -38.86 7.55
C SER A 142 -11.17 -38.84 6.12
N GLU A 143 -12.33 -39.45 5.92
CA GLU A 143 -13.09 -39.36 4.67
C GLU A 143 -14.28 -38.43 4.85
N ILE A 144 -14.35 -37.39 4.02
CA ILE A 144 -15.41 -36.39 4.00
C ILE A 144 -16.28 -36.67 2.77
N PRO A 145 -17.42 -37.37 2.93
CA PRO A 145 -18.33 -37.61 1.84
C PRO A 145 -18.99 -36.30 1.39
N LEU A 146 -19.34 -36.21 0.10
CA LEU A 146 -20.15 -35.11 -0.41
C LEU A 146 -21.62 -35.32 -0.03
N ASP A 147 -21.94 -35.05 1.24
CA ASP A 147 -23.31 -35.12 1.74
C ASP A 147 -24.22 -34.02 1.12
N GLY A 148 -25.52 -34.11 1.42
CA GLY A 148 -26.52 -33.19 0.87
C GLY A 148 -26.27 -31.73 1.24
N ASP A 149 -25.82 -31.48 2.47
CA ASP A 149 -25.61 -30.14 3.00
C ASP A 149 -24.38 -29.49 2.35
N LEU A 150 -23.25 -30.18 2.34
CA LEU A 150 -22.03 -29.69 1.69
C LEU A 150 -22.22 -29.51 0.18
N LYS A 151 -22.95 -30.42 -0.48
CA LYS A 151 -23.30 -30.28 -1.90
C LYS A 151 -24.15 -29.05 -2.15
N ALA A 152 -25.17 -28.80 -1.33
CA ALA A 152 -26.01 -27.62 -1.44
C ALA A 152 -25.21 -26.34 -1.22
N PHE A 153 -24.32 -26.34 -0.23
CA PHE A 153 -23.41 -25.23 0.05
C PHE A 153 -22.50 -24.90 -1.14
N ILE A 154 -21.82 -25.91 -1.69
CA ILE A 154 -20.99 -25.76 -2.90
C ILE A 154 -21.84 -25.28 -4.08
N CYS A 155 -23.08 -25.77 -4.21
CA CYS A 155 -23.97 -25.34 -5.29
C CYS A 155 -24.32 -23.85 -5.24
N ALA A 156 -24.42 -23.29 -4.03
CA ALA A 156 -24.76 -21.90 -3.74
C ALA A 156 -23.56 -20.95 -3.86
N PHE A 157 -22.32 -21.45 -3.73
CA PHE A 157 -21.13 -20.63 -3.89
C PHE A 157 -21.02 -20.04 -5.30
N ASP A 158 -20.74 -18.73 -5.37
CA ASP A 158 -20.53 -18.03 -6.64
C ASP A 158 -19.10 -18.22 -7.16
N PHE A 159 -18.92 -19.22 -8.02
CA PHE A 159 -17.63 -19.51 -8.66
C PHE A 159 -17.12 -18.40 -9.59
N SER A 160 -17.91 -17.37 -9.91
CA SER A 160 -17.42 -16.23 -10.71
C SER A 160 -16.43 -15.35 -9.93
N THR A 161 -16.38 -15.49 -8.61
CA THR A 161 -15.45 -14.82 -7.70
C THR A 161 -14.07 -15.47 -7.62
N VAL A 162 -13.87 -16.61 -8.31
CA VAL A 162 -12.61 -17.37 -8.34
C VAL A 162 -11.74 -16.85 -9.48
N GLU A 163 -10.55 -16.37 -9.15
CA GLU A 163 -9.62 -15.75 -10.09
C GLU A 163 -8.21 -16.33 -9.98
N ARG A 164 -7.36 -16.01 -10.96
CA ARG A 164 -5.93 -16.35 -10.94
C ARG A 164 -5.06 -15.10 -11.00
N LEU A 165 -4.02 -15.07 -10.19
CA LEU A 165 -2.97 -14.07 -10.23
C LEU A 165 -1.67 -14.73 -10.72
N THR A 166 -1.21 -14.29 -11.89
CA THR A 166 0.07 -14.70 -12.49
C THR A 166 1.17 -13.71 -12.12
N LEU A 167 2.42 -14.06 -12.42
CA LEU A 167 3.56 -13.17 -12.27
C LEU A 167 3.33 -11.80 -12.94
N ASP A 168 2.79 -11.78 -14.17
CA ASP A 168 2.46 -10.53 -14.86
C ASP A 168 1.43 -9.68 -14.12
N ASN A 169 0.47 -10.31 -13.42
CA ASN A 169 -0.51 -9.57 -12.62
C ASN A 169 0.15 -8.95 -11.40
N ILE A 170 1.04 -9.69 -10.74
CA ILE A 170 1.80 -9.23 -9.57
C ILE A 170 2.69 -8.05 -9.95
N LEU A 171 3.47 -8.18 -11.03
CA LEU A 171 4.44 -7.16 -11.47
C LEU A 171 3.80 -5.90 -12.09
N LYS A 172 2.55 -5.97 -12.56
CA LYS A 172 1.81 -4.80 -13.07
C LYS A 172 1.09 -4.01 -11.98
N ASP A 173 1.04 -4.55 -10.77
CA ASP A 173 0.33 -3.93 -9.67
C ASP A 173 1.09 -2.70 -9.14
N ALA A 174 0.39 -1.59 -8.91
CA ALA A 174 1.01 -0.33 -8.51
C ALA A 174 1.71 -0.39 -7.14
N CYS A 175 1.35 -1.35 -6.28
CA CYS A 175 1.90 -1.51 -4.94
C CYS A 175 3.12 -2.44 -4.89
N ILE A 176 3.57 -3.00 -6.02
CA ILE A 176 4.60 -4.06 -6.00
C ILE A 176 6.03 -3.53 -5.75
N ASN A 177 6.34 -2.30 -6.16
CA ASN A 177 7.70 -1.75 -6.10
C ASN A 177 8.31 -1.75 -4.67
N PRO A 178 7.59 -1.29 -3.62
CA PRO A 178 7.94 -1.52 -2.22
C PRO A 178 8.42 -2.94 -1.89
N VAL A 179 7.69 -3.93 -2.36
CA VAL A 179 7.89 -5.33 -2.02
C VAL A 179 9.11 -5.86 -2.76
N LEU A 180 9.29 -5.44 -4.02
CA LEU A 180 10.49 -5.75 -4.81
C LEU A 180 11.75 -5.11 -4.21
N HIS A 181 11.66 -3.90 -3.66
CA HIS A 181 12.76 -3.28 -2.93
C HIS A 181 13.13 -4.12 -1.70
N LYS A 182 12.14 -4.43 -0.85
CA LYS A 182 12.34 -5.22 0.37
C LYS A 182 12.97 -6.59 0.09
N TRP A 183 12.49 -7.30 -0.92
CA TRP A 183 12.89 -8.68 -1.19
C TRP A 183 14.11 -8.80 -2.11
N PHE A 184 14.27 -7.88 -3.05
CA PHE A 184 15.24 -8.01 -4.15
C PHE A 184 16.13 -6.78 -4.36
N GLY A 185 15.98 -5.74 -3.52
CA GLY A 185 16.83 -4.55 -3.55
C GLY A 185 16.57 -3.61 -4.73
N GLU A 186 15.42 -3.67 -5.39
CA GLU A 186 15.12 -2.71 -6.46
C GLU A 186 15.00 -1.29 -5.93
N GLU A 187 15.48 -0.31 -6.69
CA GLU A 187 15.06 1.06 -6.54
C GLU A 187 13.52 1.25 -6.51
N LEU A 188 13.02 1.86 -5.44
CA LEU A 188 11.59 2.15 -5.21
C LEU A 188 10.93 3.03 -6.28
N GLY A 189 11.73 3.77 -7.04
CA GLY A 189 11.23 4.79 -7.96
C GLY A 189 10.81 6.08 -7.25
N PRO A 190 10.20 7.03 -7.99
CA PRO A 190 9.75 8.30 -7.43
C PRO A 190 8.50 8.13 -6.55
N ALA A 191 8.45 8.84 -5.43
CA ALA A 191 7.23 9.00 -4.65
C ALA A 191 6.08 9.59 -5.51
N PRO A 192 4.81 9.24 -5.22
CA PRO A 192 3.67 9.88 -5.86
C PRO A 192 3.65 11.38 -5.57
N LYS A 193 3.02 12.15 -6.47
CA LYS A 193 2.76 13.57 -6.19
C LYS A 193 1.79 13.72 -5.02
N GLY A 194 2.04 14.74 -4.19
CA GLY A 194 1.11 15.16 -3.17
C GLY A 194 -0.21 15.62 -3.77
N GLN A 195 -1.30 15.37 -3.06
CA GLN A 195 -2.61 15.90 -3.39
C GLN A 195 -2.99 16.89 -2.30
N THR A 196 -3.11 18.16 -2.68
CA THR A 196 -3.53 19.22 -1.76
C THR A 196 -5.05 19.19 -1.63
N PRO A 197 -5.61 18.91 -0.44
CA PRO A 197 -7.04 18.97 -0.24
C PRO A 197 -7.55 20.41 -0.41
N ALA A 198 -8.79 20.56 -0.90
CA ALA A 198 -9.39 21.89 -1.05
C ALA A 198 -9.44 22.63 0.30
N GLU A 199 -9.98 21.95 1.32
CA GLU A 199 -10.05 22.46 2.68
C GLU A 199 -8.75 22.25 3.45
N VAL A 200 -8.40 23.22 4.28
CA VAL A 200 -7.26 23.15 5.19
C VAL A 200 -7.47 22.02 6.20
N GLN A 201 -6.46 21.15 6.35
CA GLN A 201 -6.49 20.02 7.29
C GLN A 201 -5.70 20.31 8.57
N ASP A 202 -6.02 19.60 9.66
CA ASP A 202 -5.35 19.77 10.95
C ASP A 202 -3.82 19.57 10.88
N SER A 203 -3.36 18.68 10.00
CA SER A 203 -1.93 18.39 9.82
C SER A 203 -1.12 19.58 9.27
N GLU A 204 -1.75 20.52 8.55
CA GLU A 204 -1.09 21.71 8.00
C GLU A 204 -1.36 22.99 8.80
N LEU A 205 -2.29 22.96 9.76
CA LEU A 205 -2.66 24.14 10.55
C LEU A 205 -1.49 24.83 11.28
N PRO A 206 -0.50 24.13 11.87
CA PRO A 206 0.53 24.81 12.67
C PRO A 206 1.37 25.80 11.86
N TYR A 207 1.94 25.41 10.71
CA TYR A 207 2.70 26.33 9.86
C TYR A 207 1.78 27.35 9.16
N ILE A 208 0.53 26.99 8.84
CA ILE A 208 -0.45 27.94 8.29
C ILE A 208 -0.69 29.09 9.26
N LYS A 209 -0.92 28.80 10.55
CA LYS A 209 -1.07 29.84 11.58
C LYS A 209 0.14 30.77 11.64
N GLN A 210 1.35 30.20 11.52
CA GLN A 210 2.56 31.00 11.46
C GLN A 210 2.58 31.88 10.20
N LEU A 211 2.21 31.35 9.03
CA LEU A 211 2.12 32.13 7.79
C LEU A 211 1.08 33.26 7.88
N VAL A 212 -0.06 33.06 8.55
CA VAL A 212 -1.03 34.13 8.82
C VAL A 212 -0.39 35.27 9.60
N GLY A 213 0.44 34.96 10.62
CA GLY A 213 1.24 35.94 11.34
C GLY A 213 2.26 36.66 10.45
N VAL A 214 2.95 35.90 9.58
CA VAL A 214 3.88 36.44 8.57
C VAL A 214 3.20 37.47 7.66
N TYR A 215 2.04 37.13 7.09
CA TYR A 215 1.29 38.03 6.22
C TYR A 215 0.77 39.25 6.99
N SER A 216 0.31 39.05 8.23
CA SER A 216 -0.21 40.11 9.07
C SER A 216 0.85 41.19 9.33
N GLN A 217 2.08 40.77 9.65
CA GLN A 217 3.21 41.67 9.85
C GLN A 217 3.52 42.47 8.58
N ARG A 218 3.64 41.80 7.42
CA ARG A 218 3.97 42.45 6.15
C ARG A 218 2.87 43.43 5.71
N CYS A 219 1.61 43.07 5.92
CA CYS A 219 0.46 43.89 5.52
C CYS A 219 0.24 45.09 6.45
N GLY A 220 0.78 45.05 7.68
CA GLY A 220 0.46 46.03 8.73
C GLY A 220 -0.97 45.91 9.25
N ARG A 221 -1.66 44.81 8.94
CA ARG A 221 -3.02 44.49 9.35
C ARG A 221 -3.07 43.04 9.86
N THR A 222 -3.67 42.83 11.01
CA THR A 222 -3.92 41.49 11.54
C THR A 222 -5.01 40.77 10.74
N PHE A 223 -4.67 39.60 10.22
CA PHE A 223 -5.64 38.62 9.73
C PHE A 223 -6.05 37.70 10.87
N VAL A 224 -7.35 37.43 11.02
CA VAL A 224 -7.87 36.57 12.10
C VAL A 224 -7.45 35.11 11.88
N ASP A 225 -7.54 34.65 10.63
CA ASP A 225 -7.23 33.28 10.23
C ASP A 225 -6.82 33.21 8.75
N TYR A 226 -6.60 31.99 8.27
CA TYR A 226 -6.25 31.75 6.87
C TYR A 226 -7.41 32.10 5.90
N LYS A 227 -8.67 32.10 6.34
CA LYS A 227 -9.82 32.43 5.48
C LYS A 227 -9.87 33.91 5.14
N GLU A 228 -9.36 34.77 6.03
CA GLU A 228 -9.16 36.18 5.68
C GLU A 228 -8.00 36.37 4.68
N VAL A 229 -6.93 35.58 4.81
CA VAL A 229 -5.79 35.59 3.88
C VAL A 229 -6.23 35.15 2.48
N GLU A 230 -7.11 34.16 2.36
CA GLU A 230 -7.66 33.67 1.08
C GLU A 230 -8.36 34.77 0.26
N LYS A 231 -8.89 35.80 0.93
CA LYS A 231 -9.54 36.95 0.28
C LYS A 231 -8.53 37.96 -0.26
N HIS A 232 -7.26 37.88 0.15
CA HIS A 232 -6.19 38.77 -0.30
C HIS A 232 -5.45 38.13 -1.49
N HIS A 233 -5.52 38.75 -2.67
CA HIS A 233 -5.02 38.15 -3.92
C HIS A 233 -3.56 37.66 -3.84
N GLU A 234 -2.63 38.50 -3.39
CA GLU A 234 -1.19 38.15 -3.32
C GLU A 234 -0.89 37.02 -2.33
N TYR A 235 -1.40 37.13 -1.09
CA TYR A 235 -1.11 36.17 -0.03
C TYR A 235 -1.86 34.86 -0.20
N ASN A 236 -3.04 34.87 -0.83
CA ASN A 236 -3.73 33.65 -1.20
C ASN A 236 -2.91 32.82 -2.19
N VAL A 237 -2.38 33.44 -3.25
CA VAL A 237 -1.52 32.75 -4.22
C VAL A 237 -0.28 32.16 -3.54
N HIS A 238 0.36 32.93 -2.65
CA HIS A 238 1.51 32.43 -1.90
C HIS A 238 1.13 31.27 -0.94
N LEU A 239 0.01 31.38 -0.23
CA LEU A 239 -0.48 30.35 0.68
C LEU A 239 -0.79 29.05 -0.04
N LEU A 240 -1.51 29.11 -1.17
CA LEU A 240 -1.82 27.93 -1.99
C LEU A 240 -0.55 27.21 -2.45
N LEU A 241 0.48 27.96 -2.84
CA LEU A 241 1.76 27.38 -3.23
C LEU A 241 2.50 26.70 -2.05
N GLN A 242 2.43 27.28 -0.84
CA GLN A 242 3.01 26.64 0.35
C GLN A 242 2.26 25.36 0.74
N ARG A 243 0.92 25.34 0.58
CA ARG A 243 0.12 24.12 0.79
C ARG A 243 0.49 23.03 -0.21
N GLU A 244 0.68 23.36 -1.48
CA GLU A 244 1.14 22.40 -2.49
C GLU A 244 2.48 21.77 -2.11
N ARG A 245 3.45 22.60 -1.71
CA ARG A 245 4.77 22.14 -1.25
C ARG A 245 4.67 21.21 -0.04
N PHE A 246 3.85 21.58 0.95
CA PHE A 246 3.59 20.77 2.14
C PHE A 246 3.09 19.37 1.78
N TYR A 247 2.06 19.27 0.93
CA TYR A 247 1.52 17.95 0.57
C TYR A 247 2.43 17.15 -0.37
N ASP A 248 3.21 17.80 -1.24
CA ASP A 248 4.26 17.11 -2.02
C ASP A 248 5.32 16.51 -1.09
N ALA A 249 5.70 17.20 -0.01
CA ALA A 249 6.61 16.69 1.01
C ALA A 249 5.96 15.59 1.89
N ASP A 250 4.69 15.72 2.30
CA ASP A 250 3.98 14.70 3.09
C ASP A 250 3.85 13.38 2.31
N ALA A 251 3.48 13.44 1.03
CA ALA A 251 3.43 12.26 0.18
C ALA A 251 4.80 11.60 0.01
N PHE A 252 5.85 12.41 -0.16
CA PHE A 252 7.23 11.93 -0.25
C PHE A 252 7.69 11.23 1.04
N LYS A 253 7.52 11.89 2.20
CA LYS A 253 7.90 11.34 3.50
C LYS A 253 7.17 10.03 3.79
N ARG A 254 5.85 9.98 3.60
CA ARG A 254 5.06 8.74 3.81
C ARG A 254 5.52 7.61 2.92
N PHE A 255 5.73 7.89 1.64
CA PHE A 255 6.18 6.87 0.70
C PHE A 255 7.52 6.27 1.12
N TYR A 256 8.54 7.08 1.43
CA TYR A 256 9.84 6.49 1.80
C TYR A 256 9.85 5.93 3.23
N ARG A 257 9.16 6.54 4.20
CA ARG A 257 9.00 5.99 5.56
C ARG A 257 8.46 4.55 5.54
N ASP A 258 7.48 4.27 4.69
CA ASP A 258 6.84 2.95 4.65
C ASP A 258 7.68 1.91 3.88
N ASN A 259 8.71 2.36 3.15
CA ASN A 259 9.42 1.54 2.15
C ASN A 259 10.94 1.52 2.29
N THR A 260 11.52 2.34 3.14
CA THR A 260 12.97 2.40 3.41
C THR A 260 13.23 2.28 4.91
N GLU A 261 14.50 2.03 5.26
CA GLU A 261 14.94 2.12 6.64
C GLU A 261 14.73 3.56 7.20
N PRO A 262 14.43 3.71 8.50
CA PRO A 262 14.15 5.02 9.09
C PRO A 262 15.27 6.06 8.91
N ASP A 263 16.53 5.60 8.95
CA ASP A 263 17.72 6.46 8.84
C ASP A 263 17.84 7.17 7.48
N VAL A 264 17.28 6.58 6.43
CA VAL A 264 17.27 7.16 5.08
C VAL A 264 16.47 8.46 5.05
N LEU A 265 15.28 8.46 5.66
CA LEU A 265 14.42 9.65 5.70
C LEU A 265 14.98 10.69 6.67
N ASP A 266 15.46 10.25 7.85
CA ASP A 266 16.08 11.12 8.84
C ASP A 266 17.28 11.89 8.26
N SER A 267 18.14 11.21 7.50
CA SER A 267 19.30 11.83 6.86
C SER A 267 18.89 12.86 5.81
N PHE A 268 17.87 12.54 5.01
CA PHE A 268 17.31 13.46 4.00
C PHE A 268 16.76 14.75 4.63
N GLU A 269 16.03 14.64 5.74
CA GLU A 269 15.47 15.79 6.43
C GLU A 269 16.55 16.66 7.09
N LYS A 270 17.58 16.02 7.66
CA LYS A 270 18.75 16.71 8.22
C LYS A 270 19.53 17.49 7.16
N ASP A 271 19.73 16.93 5.96
CA ASP A 271 20.38 17.64 4.86
C ASP A 271 19.62 18.92 4.49
N ILE A 272 18.28 18.86 4.44
CA ILE A 272 17.45 20.03 4.19
C ILE A 272 17.57 21.04 5.33
N TYR A 273 17.46 20.60 6.58
CA TYR A 273 17.61 21.46 7.74
C TYR A 273 18.96 22.19 7.75
N HIS A 274 20.06 21.45 7.65
CA HIS A 274 21.41 22.03 7.61
C HIS A 274 21.61 22.93 6.39
N GLY A 275 20.98 22.61 5.27
CA GLY A 275 21.04 23.42 4.05
C GLY A 275 20.32 24.77 4.16
N VAL A 276 19.36 24.93 5.07
CA VAL A 276 18.54 26.16 5.18
C VAL A 276 18.71 26.94 6.48
N ILE A 277 19.24 26.34 7.55
CA ILE A 277 19.23 26.94 8.89
C ILE A 277 20.01 28.27 8.96
N ASP A 278 21.13 28.40 8.27
CA ASP A 278 21.89 29.66 8.23
C ASP A 278 21.13 30.76 7.47
N THR A 279 20.44 30.39 6.40
CA THR A 279 19.55 31.32 5.67
C THR A 279 18.37 31.73 6.55
N PHE A 280 17.81 30.81 7.34
CA PHE A 280 16.74 31.10 8.28
C PHE A 280 17.19 32.09 9.37
N ASN A 281 18.41 31.92 9.89
CA ASN A 281 19.00 32.75 10.96
C ASN A 281 19.57 34.08 10.49
N ALA A 282 19.75 34.27 9.17
CA ALA A 282 20.23 35.53 8.61
C ALA A 282 19.28 36.70 8.91
N GLU A 283 19.79 37.92 8.79
CA GLU A 283 18.95 39.11 8.89
C GLU A 283 18.04 39.24 7.66
N HIS A 284 16.74 39.47 7.91
CA HIS A 284 15.73 39.66 6.88
C HIS A 284 14.93 40.92 7.17
N LYS A 285 14.45 41.57 6.11
CA LYS A 285 13.60 42.77 6.22
C LYS A 285 12.33 42.54 7.04
N ASP A 286 11.75 41.35 6.93
CA ASP A 286 10.56 40.90 7.66
C ASP A 286 10.43 39.37 7.55
N PHE A 287 9.41 38.81 8.21
CA PHE A 287 9.23 37.36 8.22
C PHE A 287 8.89 36.76 6.86
N LEU A 288 8.22 37.50 5.96
CA LEU A 288 7.89 36.98 4.62
C LEU A 288 9.13 36.92 3.75
N ALA A 289 10.02 37.91 3.87
CA ALA A 289 11.33 37.90 3.23
C ALA A 289 12.15 36.68 3.68
N ARG A 290 12.13 36.36 4.99
CA ARG A 290 12.77 35.15 5.52
C ARG A 290 12.19 33.86 4.94
N VAL A 291 10.86 33.71 4.91
CA VAL A 291 10.21 32.53 4.30
C VAL A 291 10.66 32.39 2.85
N ASN A 292 10.62 33.47 2.07
CA ASN A 292 11.02 33.44 0.66
C ASN A 292 12.50 33.09 0.46
N ALA A 293 13.39 33.63 1.30
CA ALA A 293 14.81 33.32 1.26
C ALA A 293 15.07 31.84 1.57
N VAL A 294 14.42 31.30 2.61
CA VAL A 294 14.52 29.88 2.97
C VAL A 294 13.96 28.99 1.86
N MET A 295 12.82 29.32 1.26
CA MET A 295 12.26 28.56 0.13
C MET A 295 13.17 28.59 -1.09
N THR A 296 13.89 29.69 -1.32
CA THR A 296 14.89 29.81 -2.38
C THR A 296 16.12 28.97 -2.08
N GLN A 297 16.59 28.95 -0.84
CA GLN A 297 17.72 28.11 -0.45
C GLN A 297 17.34 26.63 -0.54
N ALA A 298 16.17 26.25 -0.02
CA ALA A 298 15.66 24.87 -0.04
C ALA A 298 15.57 24.29 -1.47
N SER A 299 15.23 25.11 -2.47
CA SER A 299 15.20 24.63 -3.87
C SER A 299 16.59 24.26 -4.40
N ASN A 300 17.66 24.83 -3.84
CA ASN A 300 19.05 24.63 -4.26
C ASN A 300 19.81 23.60 -3.41
N VAL A 301 19.30 23.21 -2.23
CA VAL A 301 19.94 22.20 -1.37
C VAL A 301 20.19 20.92 -2.15
N GLN A 302 21.44 20.45 -2.11
CA GLN A 302 21.85 19.15 -2.62
C GLN A 302 21.74 18.14 -1.47
N VAL A 303 20.76 17.26 -1.56
CA VAL A 303 20.58 16.15 -0.62
C VAL A 303 21.41 14.95 -1.07
N ALA A 304 21.97 14.20 -0.12
CA ALA A 304 22.72 12.99 -0.41
C ALA A 304 21.82 11.73 -0.30
N GLY A 305 22.40 10.58 -0.61
CA GLY A 305 21.76 9.28 -0.41
C GLY A 305 20.73 8.88 -1.49
N PRO A 306 20.01 7.77 -1.26
CA PRO A 306 19.17 7.13 -2.28
C PRO A 306 17.97 7.98 -2.71
N LEU A 307 17.56 8.94 -1.88
CA LEU A 307 16.42 9.82 -2.12
C LEU A 307 16.76 11.03 -3.01
N ALA A 308 18.06 11.32 -3.21
CA ALA A 308 18.52 12.55 -3.84
C ALA A 308 17.91 12.80 -5.23
N LYS A 309 17.85 11.74 -6.05
CA LYS A 309 17.30 11.81 -7.41
C LYS A 309 15.78 12.05 -7.47
N TYR A 310 15.06 11.83 -6.37
CA TYR A 310 13.60 11.96 -6.30
C TYR A 310 13.16 13.22 -5.54
N ALA A 311 14.08 13.91 -4.88
CA ALA A 311 13.85 15.12 -4.08
C ALA A 311 13.56 16.35 -4.95
N ARG A 312 12.36 16.39 -5.54
CA ARG A 312 11.88 17.54 -6.34
C ARG A 312 11.88 18.83 -5.50
N VAL A 313 11.98 19.98 -6.17
CA VAL A 313 11.98 21.30 -5.52
C VAL A 313 10.84 21.49 -4.51
N PRO A 314 9.56 21.17 -4.83
CA PRO A 314 8.47 21.34 -3.87
C PRO A 314 8.61 20.47 -2.63
N VAL A 315 9.21 19.28 -2.75
CA VAL A 315 9.47 18.38 -1.60
C VAL A 315 10.45 19.05 -0.65
N LYS A 316 11.58 19.55 -1.14
CA LYS A 316 12.60 20.20 -0.29
C LYS A 316 12.04 21.44 0.41
N GLN A 317 11.22 22.22 -0.30
CA GLN A 317 10.52 23.38 0.25
C GLN A 317 9.48 22.98 1.30
N GLY A 318 8.67 21.96 1.02
CA GLY A 318 7.63 21.47 1.92
C GLY A 318 8.17 20.89 3.23
N VAL A 319 9.34 20.23 3.20
CA VAL A 319 10.02 19.77 4.41
C VAL A 319 10.30 20.92 5.38
N CYS A 320 10.59 22.14 4.88
CA CYS A 320 10.74 23.30 5.76
C CYS A 320 9.44 23.64 6.52
N HIS A 321 8.27 23.42 5.92
CA HIS A 321 6.99 23.57 6.62
C HIS A 321 6.75 22.44 7.63
N HIS A 322 7.25 21.23 7.39
CA HIS A 322 7.20 20.16 8.40
C HIS A 322 8.07 20.51 9.61
N LEU A 323 9.30 20.99 9.38
CA LEU A 323 10.17 21.50 10.45
C LEU A 323 9.51 22.65 11.23
N ALA A 324 8.77 23.52 10.53
CA ALA A 324 8.00 24.59 11.17
C ALA A 324 6.81 24.09 12.00
N ASN A 325 6.19 22.97 11.60
CA ASN A 325 5.15 22.32 12.39
C ASN A 325 5.71 21.69 13.66
N GLU A 326 6.89 21.07 13.58
CA GLU A 326 7.61 20.50 14.74
C GLU A 326 7.98 21.61 15.74
N GLY A 327 8.38 22.78 15.23
CA GLY A 327 8.48 24.01 16.00
C GLY A 327 9.72 24.14 16.88
N ASP A 328 10.61 23.16 16.93
CA ASP A 328 11.82 23.24 17.77
C ASP A 328 12.97 24.00 17.10
N LEU A 329 13.09 23.91 15.78
CA LEU A 329 14.27 24.38 15.04
C LEU A 329 13.98 25.50 14.04
N ILE A 330 12.78 25.51 13.45
CA ILE A 330 12.32 26.51 12.49
C ILE A 330 10.94 26.98 12.92
N LYS A 331 10.70 28.29 12.88
CA LYS A 331 9.37 28.91 13.03
C LYS A 331 9.23 30.11 12.11
N TRP A 332 8.18 30.15 11.29
CA TRP A 332 7.92 31.27 10.39
C TRP A 332 7.46 32.52 11.12
N HIS A 333 6.77 32.34 12.23
CA HIS A 333 6.29 33.40 13.12
C HIS A 333 6.19 32.84 14.54
N GLN A 334 6.30 33.71 15.54
CA GLN A 334 6.15 33.35 16.95
C GLN A 334 4.74 32.88 17.29
#